data_AF-A0A945Q438-F1
#
_entry.id   AF-A0A945Q438-F1
#
_cell.length_a   1.000
_cell.length_b   1.000
_cell.length_c   1.000
_cell.angle_alpha   90.00
_cell.angle_beta   90.00
_cell.angle_gamma   90.00
#
_symmetry.space_group_name_H-M   'P 1'
#
loop_
_entity.id
_entity.type
_entity.pdbx_description
1 polymer ?
#
loop_
_entity_poly.entity_id
_entity_poly.type
_entity_poly.pdbx_seq_one_letter_code
_entity_poly.pdbx_strand_id
1 'polypeptide(L)'
;MSAPMSAGPAPGFASHDGYQLDTVHAQRRIRVQFNDVDLADSARVLIVIERRHAPVFYFPKDDVHMDLLSATDHTSYCPFKGTASYWSITVGDDAQDNTGNNAVWAYEDPFDEALAF
;
A
#
# COMPACT_ATOMS: atom_id res chain seq x y z
N MET A 1 6.55 -9.53 15.57
CA MET A 1 5.58 -8.91 14.64
C MET A 1 4.42 -9.86 14.52
N SER A 2 3.19 -9.41 14.78
CA SER A 2 2.00 -10.23 14.57
C SER A 2 1.69 -10.27 13.07
N ALA A 3 1.35 -11.43 12.54
CA ALA A 3 0.85 -11.55 11.17
C ALA A 3 -0.44 -10.72 11.01
N PRO A 4 -0.71 -10.13 9.84
CA PRO A 4 -1.98 -9.47 9.58
C PRO A 4 -3.13 -10.44 9.83
N MET A 5 -4.19 -9.94 10.49
CA MET A 5 -5.41 -10.70 10.73
C MET A 5 -6.27 -10.61 9.46
N SER A 6 -6.75 -11.76 8.98
CA SER A 6 -7.63 -11.78 7.80
C SER A 6 -9.01 -11.21 8.13
N ALA A 7 -9.55 -10.42 7.20
CA ALA A 7 -10.96 -9.98 7.22
C ALA A 7 -11.95 -11.04 6.66
N GLY A 8 -11.46 -12.24 6.31
CA GLY A 8 -12.23 -13.32 5.66
C GLY A 8 -12.15 -13.30 4.13
N PRO A 9 -13.00 -14.07 3.43
CA PRO A 9 -12.99 -14.13 1.97
C PRO A 9 -13.52 -12.84 1.35
N ALA A 10 -12.89 -12.38 0.28
CA ALA A 10 -13.27 -11.16 -0.42
C ALA A 10 -14.61 -11.34 -1.16
N PRO A 11 -15.64 -10.51 -0.87
CA PRO A 11 -16.93 -10.60 -1.53
C PRO A 11 -16.87 -10.26 -3.03
N GLY A 12 -15.83 -9.52 -3.46
CA GLY A 12 -15.62 -9.17 -4.85
C GLY A 12 -15.43 -10.39 -5.76
N PHE A 13 -14.69 -11.40 -5.30
CA PHE A 13 -14.43 -12.61 -6.12
C PHE A 13 -15.67 -13.49 -6.28
N ALA A 14 -16.61 -13.47 -5.33
CA ALA A 14 -17.86 -14.22 -5.43
C ALA A 14 -18.82 -13.68 -6.52
N SER A 15 -18.61 -12.44 -6.96
CA SER A 15 -19.54 -11.71 -7.86
C SER A 15 -18.90 -11.23 -9.16
N HIS A 16 -17.58 -11.39 -9.32
CA HIS A 16 -16.82 -10.91 -10.47
C HIS A 16 -15.91 -12.01 -11.02
N ASP A 17 -16.49 -12.89 -11.83
CA ASP A 17 -15.75 -13.94 -12.53
C ASP A 17 -14.61 -13.34 -13.37
N GLY A 18 -13.41 -13.91 -13.22
CA GLY A 18 -12.22 -13.49 -13.96
C GLY A 18 -11.62 -12.16 -13.51
N TYR A 19 -11.94 -11.65 -12.31
CA TYR A 19 -11.11 -10.62 -11.69
C TYR A 19 -9.78 -11.24 -11.26
N GLN A 20 -8.68 -10.69 -11.78
CA GLN A 20 -7.32 -11.20 -11.57
C GLN A 20 -6.41 -10.05 -11.13
N LEU A 21 -5.51 -10.41 -10.23
CA LEU A 21 -4.41 -9.59 -9.77
C LEU A 21 -3.15 -10.41 -10.01
N ASP A 22 -2.24 -9.88 -10.81
CA ASP A 22 -0.93 -10.49 -10.99
C ASP A 22 0.05 -9.84 -10.02
N THR A 23 0.94 -10.65 -9.43
CA THR A 23 1.97 -10.15 -8.52
C THR A 23 3.36 -10.53 -9.02
N VAL A 24 4.29 -9.60 -8.90
CA VAL A 24 5.69 -9.78 -9.28
C VAL A 24 6.58 -9.19 -8.21
N HIS A 25 7.52 -9.98 -7.68
CA HIS A 25 8.57 -9.41 -6.85
C HIS A 25 9.54 -8.60 -7.70
N ALA A 26 9.80 -7.36 -7.27
CA ALA A 26 10.76 -6.48 -7.91
C ALA A 26 12.14 -7.15 -7.92
N GLN A 27 12.75 -7.21 -9.10
CA GLN A 27 14.08 -7.82 -9.29
C GLN A 27 15.23 -6.86 -8.94
N ARG A 28 14.91 -5.63 -8.58
CA ARG A 28 15.86 -4.58 -8.21
C ARG A 28 15.35 -3.84 -6.98
N ARG A 29 16.27 -3.22 -6.26
CA ARG A 29 15.95 -2.28 -5.19
C ARG A 29 15.17 -1.10 -5.76
N ILE A 30 14.09 -0.73 -5.08
CA ILE A 30 13.24 0.40 -5.44
C ILE A 30 13.23 1.37 -4.26
N ARG A 31 13.28 2.65 -4.60
CA ARG A 31 13.24 3.75 -3.66
C ARG A 31 12.12 4.70 -4.02
N VAL A 32 11.41 5.19 -3.01
CA VAL A 32 10.38 6.22 -3.14
C VAL A 32 10.87 7.46 -2.43
N GLN A 33 10.81 8.60 -3.11
CA GLN A 33 11.17 9.89 -2.57
C GLN A 33 10.00 10.86 -2.61
N PHE A 34 9.94 11.74 -1.62
CA PHE A 34 9.08 12.90 -1.61
C PHE A 34 9.92 14.11 -1.18
N ASN A 35 10.00 15.13 -2.04
CA ASN A 35 10.88 16.30 -1.87
C ASN A 35 12.32 15.94 -1.48
N ASP A 36 12.96 15.05 -2.25
CA ASP A 36 14.33 14.57 -2.03
C ASP A 36 14.56 13.81 -0.71
N VAL A 37 13.50 13.52 0.05
CA VAL A 37 13.55 12.67 1.24
C VAL A 37 13.11 11.26 0.89
N ASP A 38 13.93 10.26 1.25
CA ASP A 38 13.60 8.85 1.07
C ASP A 38 12.47 8.45 2.02
N LEU A 39 11.32 8.04 1.48
CA LEU A 39 10.19 7.50 2.25
C LEU A 39 10.24 5.99 2.39
N ALA A 40 10.75 5.31 1.38
CA ALA A 40 10.90 3.85 1.37
C ALA A 40 12.10 3.44 0.52
N ASP A 41 12.82 2.41 0.96
CA ASP A 41 13.95 1.87 0.21
C ASP A 41 14.08 0.35 0.43
N SER A 42 13.63 -0.44 -0.55
CA SER A 42 13.43 -1.88 -0.39
C SER A 42 13.90 -2.69 -1.59
N ALA A 43 14.46 -3.87 -1.32
CA ALA A 43 14.71 -4.92 -2.31
C ALA A 43 13.63 -6.02 -2.27
N ARG A 44 12.56 -5.83 -1.49
CA ARG A 44 11.48 -6.80 -1.24
C ARG A 44 10.12 -6.28 -1.71
N VAL A 45 10.12 -5.39 -2.70
CA VAL A 45 8.90 -4.75 -3.19
C VAL A 45 8.06 -5.75 -3.97
N LEU A 46 6.78 -5.78 -3.66
CA LEU A 46 5.78 -6.51 -4.42
C LEU A 46 5.09 -5.56 -5.40
N ILE A 47 5.08 -5.91 -6.68
CA ILE A 47 4.41 -5.15 -7.72
C ILE A 47 3.09 -5.85 -8.02
N VAL A 48 1.98 -5.16 -7.80
CA VAL A 48 0.63 -5.66 -8.08
C VAL A 48 0.14 -5.03 -9.38
N ILE A 49 -0.26 -5.87 -10.33
CA ILE A 49 -0.78 -5.46 -11.63
C ILE A 49 -2.28 -5.79 -11.63
N GLU A 50 -3.10 -4.76 -11.70
CA GLU A 50 -4.55 -4.89 -11.65
C GLU A 50 -5.20 -4.39 -12.95
N ARG A 51 -5.50 -5.33 -13.85
CA ARG A 51 -6.22 -5.06 -15.11
C ARG A 51 -5.62 -3.87 -15.88
N ARG A 52 -6.40 -2.79 -16.01
CA ARG A 52 -6.06 -1.58 -16.79
C ARG A 52 -5.49 -0.45 -15.95
N HIS A 53 -5.19 -0.70 -14.67
CA HIS A 53 -4.53 0.27 -13.79
C HIS A 53 -3.02 0.25 -14.00
N ALA A 54 -2.37 1.35 -13.65
CA ALA A 54 -0.92 1.35 -13.50
C ALA A 54 -0.51 0.35 -12.39
N PRO A 55 0.66 -0.31 -12.52
CA PRO A 55 1.17 -1.17 -11.46
C PRO A 55 1.32 -0.42 -10.13
N VAL A 56 0.97 -1.08 -9.04
CA VAL A 56 1.07 -0.55 -7.67
C VAL A 56 2.22 -1.25 -6.95
N PHE A 57 3.04 -0.49 -6.23
CA PHE A 57 4.23 -0.99 -5.54
C PHE A 57 3.96 -1.05 -4.04
N TYR A 58 3.94 -2.26 -3.49
CA TYR A 58 3.79 -2.52 -2.07
C TYR A 58 5.16 -2.75 -1.43
N PHE A 59 5.50 -1.88 -0.49
CA PHE A 59 6.72 -1.97 0.31
C PHE A 59 6.41 -2.67 1.62
N PRO A 60 7.28 -3.57 2.12
CA PRO A 60 7.18 -4.03 3.50
C PRO A 60 7.25 -2.84 4.45
N LYS A 61 6.39 -2.81 5.47
CA LYS A 61 6.30 -1.70 6.44
C LYS A 61 7.64 -1.38 7.10
N ASP A 62 8.47 -2.39 7.35
CA ASP A 62 9.80 -2.23 7.96
C ASP A 62 10.82 -1.51 7.06
N ASP A 63 10.56 -1.45 5.74
CA ASP A 63 11.41 -0.77 4.76
C ASP A 63 10.87 0.65 4.43
N VAL A 64 9.86 1.12 5.17
CA VAL A 64 9.22 2.44 5.05
C VAL A 64 9.56 3.28 6.28
N HIS A 65 9.93 4.54 6.07
CA HIS A 65 10.15 5.54 7.12
C HIS A 65 8.82 6.01 7.71
N MET A 66 8.20 5.13 8.51
CA MET A 66 6.88 5.36 9.12
C MET A 66 6.87 6.57 10.07
N ASP A 67 8.01 7.02 10.57
CA ASP A 67 8.19 8.22 11.38
C ASP A 67 7.94 9.52 10.62
N LEU A 68 8.01 9.48 9.27
CA LEU A 68 7.65 10.59 8.38
C LEU A 68 6.17 10.61 8.00
N LEU A 69 5.40 9.62 8.49
CA LEU A 69 4.01 9.38 8.13
C LEU A 69 3.08 9.60 9.33
N SER A 70 1.98 10.30 9.10
CA SER A 70 0.91 10.49 10.09
C SER A 70 -0.36 9.80 9.62
N ALA A 71 -0.89 8.88 10.43
CA ALA A 71 -2.15 8.20 10.14
C ALA A 71 -3.29 9.23 10.04
N THR A 72 -4.24 8.98 9.14
CA THR A 72 -5.43 9.83 8.97
C THR A 72 -6.69 9.01 9.23
N ASP A 73 -7.80 9.71 9.45
CA ASP A 73 -9.12 9.07 9.54
C ASP A 73 -9.67 8.65 8.16
N HIS A 74 -8.93 8.92 7.08
CA HIS A 74 -9.37 8.58 5.73
C HIS A 74 -9.22 7.08 5.48
N THR A 75 -10.29 6.48 4.94
CA THR A 75 -10.30 5.09 4.52
C THR A 75 -11.03 4.94 3.18
N SER A 76 -10.70 3.89 2.44
CA SER A 76 -11.42 3.51 1.24
C SER A 76 -11.65 2.01 1.22
N TYR A 77 -12.80 1.57 0.69
CA TYR A 77 -13.16 0.16 0.65
C TYR A 77 -12.98 -0.42 -0.75
N CYS A 78 -12.28 -1.55 -0.85
CA CYS A 78 -12.17 -2.35 -2.04
C CYS A 78 -12.79 -3.74 -1.79
N PRO A 79 -13.78 -4.18 -2.59
CA PRO A 79 -14.43 -5.48 -2.38
C PRO A 79 -13.50 -6.68 -2.60
N PHE A 80 -12.32 -6.47 -3.18
CA PHE A 80 -11.33 -7.51 -3.44
C PHE A 80 -10.18 -7.55 -2.43
N LYS A 81 -9.90 -6.42 -1.76
CA LYS A 81 -8.68 -6.26 -0.94
C LYS A 81 -8.95 -5.89 0.51
N GLY A 82 -10.13 -5.35 0.83
CA GLY A 82 -10.50 -4.92 2.17
C GLY A 82 -10.58 -3.40 2.29
N THR A 83 -10.40 -2.90 3.51
CA THR A 83 -10.39 -1.46 3.81
C THR A 83 -8.95 -0.96 3.83
N ALA A 84 -8.66 0.06 3.02
CA ALA A 84 -7.37 0.72 3.03
C ALA A 84 -7.34 1.81 4.11
N SER A 85 -6.29 1.77 4.94
CA SER A 85 -5.87 2.86 5.83
C SER A 85 -4.98 3.82 5.06
N TYR A 86 -4.99 5.12 5.42
CA TYR A 86 -4.19 6.15 4.76
C TYR A 86 -3.30 6.91 5.74
N TRP A 87 -2.17 7.38 5.22
CA TRP A 87 -1.23 8.25 5.92
C TRP A 87 -0.90 9.47 5.07
N SER A 88 -0.71 10.60 5.74
CA SER A 88 -0.13 11.80 5.16
C SER A 88 1.37 11.85 5.40
N ILE A 89 2.11 12.37 4.43
CA ILE A 89 3.55 12.61 4.51
C ILE A 89 3.78 14.02 5.03
N THR A 90 4.76 14.21 5.93
CA THR A 90 5.32 15.52 6.28
C THR A 90 6.83 15.42 6.33
N VAL A 91 7.55 16.24 5.54
CA VAL A 91 9.01 16.25 5.50
C VAL A 91 9.57 17.67 5.65
N GLY A 92 10.60 17.88 6.46
CA GLY A 92 11.18 19.21 6.68
C GLY A 92 10.30 20.15 7.53
N ASP A 93 10.75 21.40 7.68
CA ASP A 93 10.23 22.34 8.69
C ASP A 93 9.20 23.37 8.16
N ASP A 94 8.94 23.45 6.84
CA ASP A 94 8.14 24.54 6.24
C ASP A 94 6.90 24.06 5.46
N ALA A 95 5.85 24.90 5.44
CA ALA A 95 4.46 24.53 5.17
C ALA A 95 4.05 24.34 3.69
N GLN A 96 3.01 23.53 3.50
CA GLN A 96 2.25 23.19 2.28
C GLN A 96 2.95 22.34 1.21
N ASP A 97 4.14 22.72 0.73
CA ASP A 97 4.82 21.96 -0.35
C ASP A 97 5.48 20.67 0.14
N ASN A 98 5.66 20.58 1.45
CA ASN A 98 6.27 19.48 2.19
C ASN A 98 5.28 18.48 2.77
N THR A 99 4.00 18.61 2.43
CA THR A 99 2.96 17.69 2.89
C THR A 99 2.26 16.99 1.73
N GLY A 100 2.12 15.67 1.86
CA GLY A 100 1.36 14.83 0.95
C GLY A 100 0.14 14.27 1.65
N ASN A 101 -1.05 14.85 1.43
CA ASN A 101 -2.27 14.41 2.12
C ASN A 101 -2.75 13.05 1.61
N ASN A 102 -2.96 12.08 2.52
CA ASN A 102 -3.43 10.71 2.19
C ASN A 102 -2.62 10.06 1.05
N ALA A 103 -1.31 10.32 1.02
CA ALA A 103 -0.43 9.95 -0.09
C ALA A 103 0.10 8.51 -0.01
N VAL A 104 -0.01 7.88 1.17
CA VAL A 104 0.39 6.48 1.41
C VAL A 104 -0.83 5.70 1.88
N TRP A 105 -1.00 4.47 1.42
CA TRP A 105 -2.08 3.59 1.87
C TRP A 105 -1.60 2.15 2.04
N ALA A 106 -2.33 1.40 2.85
CA ALA A 106 -2.13 -0.03 3.03
C ALA A 106 -3.47 -0.69 3.36
N TYR A 107 -3.61 -1.95 2.97
CA TYR A 107 -4.64 -2.83 3.52
C TYR A 107 -4.04 -3.53 4.75
N GLU A 108 -4.31 -3.01 5.95
CA GLU A 108 -3.73 -3.56 7.20
C GLU A 108 -4.39 -4.88 7.61
N ASP A 109 -5.68 -5.01 7.32
CA ASP A 109 -6.48 -6.23 7.52
C ASP A 109 -7.09 -6.66 6.16
N PRO A 110 -6.27 -7.16 5.22
CA PRO A 110 -6.76 -7.54 3.91
C PRO A 110 -7.64 -8.80 3.96
N PHE A 111 -8.44 -9.00 2.92
CA PHE A 111 -9.14 -10.28 2.72
C PHE A 111 -8.17 -11.42 2.40
N ASP A 112 -8.62 -12.67 2.57
CA ASP A 112 -7.80 -13.89 2.42
C ASP A 112 -7.07 -13.94 1.07
N GLU A 113 -7.78 -13.65 -0.02
CA GLU A 113 -7.23 -13.67 -1.37
C GLU A 113 -6.15 -12.60 -1.57
N ALA A 114 -6.18 -11.53 -0.75
CA ALA A 114 -5.20 -10.48 -0.77
C ALA A 114 -4.01 -10.69 0.17
N LEU A 115 -4.08 -11.66 1.08
CA LEU A 115 -2.94 -12.14 1.86
C LEU A 115 -2.02 -13.08 1.06
N ALA A 116 -2.56 -13.69 -0.01
CA ALA A 116 -1.82 -14.62 -0.86
C ALA A 116 -0.89 -13.92 -1.87
N PHE A 117 -0.83 -12.58 -1.85
CA PHE A 117 0.01 -11.77 -2.73
C PHE A 117 1.47 -11.73 -2.30
#